data_AF-A0A1H3BKM7-F1
#
_entry.id   AF-A0A1H3BKM7-F1
#
_cell.length_a   1.000
_cell.length_b   1.000
_cell.length_c   1.000
_cell.angle_alpha   90.00
_cell.angle_beta   90.00
_cell.angle_gamma   90.00
#
_symmetry.space_group_name_H-M   'P 1'
#
loop_
_entity.id
_entity.type
_entity.pdbx_description
1 polymer ?
#
loop_
_entity_poly.entity_id
_entity_poly.type
_entity_poly.pdbx_seq_one_letter_code
_entity_poly.pdbx_strand_id
1 'polypeptide(L)'
;MQSTVDVNSETNWLRLFVRNNMKNRSPLRHLLMLQFLDLDVAELFDCTSTIGRITITTNRKPMFELSERKREFLKLIHDNQEATRAELKEKGKGLHTWIFSHDREWYEEVTPRIKKRKNRREVINWDRRDEECLKLTELAVEALLSVEGKPIRIIPANIRRAVGVKRWFLHKKLTKTRKYIEEVTEDINSYRIRKINWAIDDLKKRQGEATVYQVQLHAGFGGSNKEIKKVIEEILK
;
A
#
# COMPACT_ATOMS: atom_id res chain seq x y z
N MET A 1 -2.23 -66.46 -16.55
CA MET A 1 -1.25 -65.35 -16.55
C MET A 1 -0.89 -65.03 -15.10
N GLN A 2 0.33 -64.61 -14.79
CA GLN A 2 0.71 -64.23 -13.42
C GLN A 2 1.45 -62.89 -13.43
N SER A 3 1.17 -62.03 -12.46
CA SER A 3 1.89 -60.78 -12.21
C SER A 3 2.19 -60.70 -10.72
N THR A 4 3.46 -60.72 -10.35
CA THR A 4 3.88 -60.71 -8.95
C THR A 4 3.43 -59.44 -8.22
N VAL A 5 3.06 -59.58 -6.95
CA VAL A 5 2.58 -58.48 -6.10
C VAL A 5 3.46 -58.44 -4.86
N ASP A 6 4.22 -57.36 -4.69
CA ASP A 6 4.94 -57.08 -3.44
C ASP A 6 4.13 -56.10 -2.60
N VAL A 7 3.65 -56.54 -1.44
CA VAL A 7 2.78 -55.75 -0.55
C VAL A 7 3.54 -54.57 0.08
N ASN A 8 4.86 -54.70 0.25
CA ASN A 8 5.68 -53.67 0.88
C ASN A 8 6.13 -52.58 -0.09
N SER A 9 6.03 -52.82 -1.41
CA SER A 9 6.35 -51.83 -2.43
C SER A 9 5.26 -50.77 -2.55
N GLU A 10 5.62 -49.50 -2.37
CA GLU A 10 4.70 -48.37 -2.62
C GLU A 10 4.23 -48.28 -4.08
N THR A 11 5.06 -48.78 -5.00
CA THR A 11 4.80 -48.81 -6.45
C THR A 11 4.15 -50.12 -6.91
N ASN A 12 3.64 -50.93 -5.99
CA ASN A 12 2.91 -52.15 -6.30
C ASN A 12 1.81 -51.88 -7.33
N TRP A 13 1.81 -52.68 -8.40
CA TRP A 13 0.89 -52.49 -9.50
C TRP A 13 -0.57 -52.57 -9.09
N LEU A 14 -0.93 -53.41 -8.10
CA LEU A 14 -2.30 -53.57 -7.61
C LEU A 14 -2.75 -52.36 -6.79
N ARG A 15 -1.85 -51.81 -5.96
CA ARG A 15 -2.11 -50.57 -5.20
C ARG A 15 -2.28 -49.38 -6.13
N LEU A 16 -1.41 -49.28 -7.14
CA LEU A 16 -1.57 -48.31 -8.20
C LEU A 16 -2.87 -48.59 -8.95
N PHE A 17 -3.19 -49.87 -9.18
CA PHE A 17 -4.40 -50.55 -9.72
C PHE A 17 -5.73 -49.87 -9.41
N VAL A 18 -5.98 -49.78 -8.11
CA VAL A 18 -7.30 -49.46 -7.55
C VAL A 18 -7.44 -47.97 -7.25
N ARG A 19 -6.33 -47.24 -7.10
CA ARG A 19 -6.34 -45.81 -6.78
C ARG A 19 -6.39 -44.96 -8.04
N ASN A 20 -7.23 -43.93 -8.05
CA ASN A 20 -7.18 -42.93 -9.11
C ASN A 20 -5.83 -42.19 -9.06
N ASN A 21 -5.03 -42.32 -10.11
CA ASN A 21 -3.69 -41.73 -10.18
C ASN A 21 -3.30 -41.21 -11.57
N MET A 22 -4.27 -41.00 -12.47
CA MET A 22 -4.06 -40.50 -13.84
C MET A 22 -3.04 -41.30 -14.69
N LYS A 23 -2.64 -42.51 -14.26
CA LYS A 23 -1.69 -43.35 -14.99
C LYS A 23 -2.42 -44.37 -15.86
N ASN A 24 -1.84 -44.69 -17.01
CA ASN A 24 -2.34 -45.75 -17.87
C ASN A 24 -2.26 -47.10 -17.17
N ARG A 25 -3.30 -47.91 -17.37
CA ARG A 25 -3.46 -49.23 -16.77
C ARG A 25 -3.20 -50.29 -17.85
N SER A 26 -2.34 -51.25 -17.55
CA SER A 26 -2.05 -52.34 -18.49
C SER A 26 -3.32 -53.18 -18.76
N PRO A 27 -3.68 -53.45 -20.02
CA PRO A 27 -4.80 -54.33 -20.37
C PRO A 27 -4.72 -55.70 -19.69
N LEU A 28 -3.51 -56.28 -19.62
CA LEU A 28 -3.27 -57.57 -18.96
C LEU A 28 -3.64 -57.55 -17.47
N ARG A 29 -3.43 -56.44 -16.78
CA ARG A 29 -3.79 -56.29 -15.37
C ARG A 29 -5.30 -56.15 -15.15
N HIS A 30 -6.04 -55.67 -16.16
CA HIS A 30 -7.51 -55.70 -16.12
C HIS A 30 -8.01 -57.14 -16.24
N LEU A 31 -7.45 -57.93 -17.17
CA LEU A 31 -7.81 -59.35 -17.30
C LEU A 31 -7.49 -60.15 -16.04
N LEU A 32 -6.34 -59.89 -15.40
CA LEU A 32 -5.99 -60.50 -14.11
C LEU A 32 -6.97 -60.10 -12.99
N MET A 33 -7.45 -58.86 -12.98
CA MET A 33 -8.43 -58.40 -11.99
C MET A 33 -9.80 -59.05 -12.24
N LEU A 34 -10.24 -59.15 -13.50
CA LEU A 34 -11.47 -59.85 -13.86
C LEU A 34 -11.41 -61.32 -13.42
N GLN A 35 -10.30 -62.00 -13.74
CA GLN A 35 -10.07 -63.37 -13.28
C GLN A 35 -10.07 -63.49 -11.75
N PHE A 36 -9.48 -62.53 -11.03
CA PHE A 36 -9.49 -62.53 -9.56
C PHE A 36 -10.89 -62.34 -8.98
N LEU A 37 -11.72 -61.52 -9.62
CA LEU A 37 -13.11 -61.28 -9.23
C LEU A 37 -14.07 -62.39 -9.69
N ASP A 38 -13.55 -63.43 -10.36
CA ASP A 38 -14.32 -64.51 -10.96
C ASP A 38 -15.38 -64.01 -11.95
N LEU A 39 -15.02 -62.97 -12.72
CA LEU A 39 -15.87 -62.36 -13.74
C LEU A 39 -15.39 -62.74 -15.13
N ASP A 40 -16.33 -63.08 -16.00
CA ASP A 40 -16.04 -63.27 -17.42
C ASP A 40 -15.96 -61.91 -18.14
N VAL A 41 -15.13 -61.85 -19.18
CA VAL A 41 -14.99 -60.67 -20.05
C VAL A 41 -16.33 -60.35 -20.72
N ALA A 42 -17.13 -61.35 -21.07
CA ALA A 42 -18.46 -61.16 -21.64
C ALA A 42 -19.39 -60.37 -20.71
N GLU A 43 -19.37 -60.68 -19.40
CA GLU A 43 -20.20 -60.01 -18.39
C GLU A 43 -19.89 -58.51 -18.27
N LEU A 44 -18.64 -58.11 -18.53
CA LEU A 44 -18.25 -56.69 -18.55
C LEU A 44 -18.93 -55.93 -19.70
N PHE A 45 -19.05 -56.55 -20.87
CA PHE A 45 -19.68 -55.94 -22.04
C PHE A 45 -21.21 -55.95 -21.96
N ASP A 46 -21.78 -56.88 -21.20
CA ASP A 46 -23.23 -56.96 -20.94
C ASP A 46 -23.69 -56.07 -19.77
N CYS A 47 -22.75 -55.47 -19.03
CA CYS A 47 -23.07 -54.59 -17.91
C CYS A 47 -23.64 -53.24 -18.40
N THR A 48 -24.97 -53.12 -18.41
CA THR A 48 -25.68 -51.92 -18.87
C THR A 48 -25.75 -50.79 -17.83
N SER A 49 -25.46 -51.06 -16.55
CA SER A 49 -25.44 -50.05 -15.50
C SER A 49 -24.45 -50.39 -14.38
N THR A 50 -23.67 -49.38 -13.96
CA THR A 50 -22.71 -49.49 -12.85
C THR A 50 -23.07 -48.48 -11.76
N ILE A 51 -23.07 -48.91 -10.50
CA ILE A 51 -23.17 -47.99 -9.36
C ILE A 51 -21.83 -47.26 -9.22
N GLY A 52 -21.82 -45.96 -9.48
CA GLY A 52 -20.62 -45.12 -9.36
C GLY A 52 -20.22 -44.85 -7.90
N ARG A 53 -19.40 -43.81 -7.70
CA ARG A 53 -18.93 -43.41 -6.37
C ARG A 53 -20.11 -43.04 -5.45
N ILE A 54 -20.38 -43.87 -4.43
CA ILE A 54 -21.32 -43.56 -3.37
C ILE A 54 -20.62 -42.64 -2.35
N THR A 55 -21.09 -41.40 -2.22
CA THR A 55 -20.62 -40.50 -1.16
C THR A 55 -21.51 -40.67 0.06
N ILE A 56 -20.97 -41.26 1.13
CA ILE A 56 -21.70 -41.40 2.39
C ILE A 56 -21.65 -40.06 3.12
N THR A 57 -22.71 -39.27 3.00
CA THR A 57 -22.90 -38.04 3.76
C THR A 57 -23.51 -38.39 5.11
N THR A 58 -22.69 -38.66 6.12
CA THR A 58 -23.19 -38.79 7.49
C THR A 58 -23.60 -37.43 8.02
N ASN A 59 -24.85 -37.27 8.47
CA ASN A 59 -25.26 -36.11 9.28
C ASN A 59 -24.49 -36.14 10.59
N ARG A 60 -23.39 -35.38 10.67
CA ARG A 60 -22.62 -35.26 11.90
C ARG A 60 -23.42 -34.39 12.88
N LYS A 61 -23.77 -34.95 14.04
CA LYS A 61 -24.27 -34.13 15.15
C LYS A 61 -23.20 -33.09 15.50
N PRO A 62 -23.54 -31.80 15.65
CA PRO A 62 -22.58 -30.79 16.05
C PRO A 62 -21.91 -31.21 17.37
N MET A 63 -20.60 -31.06 17.44
CA MET A 63 -19.77 -31.49 18.58
C MET A 63 -20.12 -30.75 19.88
N PHE A 64 -20.83 -29.63 19.78
CA PHE A 64 -21.19 -28.77 20.90
C PHE A 64 -22.67 -28.41 20.85
N GLU A 65 -23.30 -28.35 22.03
CA GLU A 65 -24.66 -27.85 22.20
C GLU A 65 -24.63 -26.31 22.30
N LEU A 66 -25.61 -25.64 21.68
CA LEU A 66 -25.65 -24.17 21.62
C LEU A 66 -25.73 -23.52 23.01
N SER A 67 -26.51 -24.11 23.91
CA SER A 67 -26.69 -23.63 25.28
C SER A 67 -25.39 -23.60 26.08
N GLU A 68 -24.54 -24.62 25.91
CA GLU A 68 -23.24 -24.71 26.58
C GLU A 68 -22.29 -23.60 26.09
N ARG A 69 -22.22 -23.39 24.78
CA ARG A 69 -21.41 -22.33 24.18
C ARG A 69 -21.87 -20.94 24.59
N LYS A 70 -23.19 -20.70 24.64
CA LYS A 70 -23.74 -19.44 25.15
C LYS A 70 -23.30 -19.16 26.59
N ARG A 71 -23.35 -20.17 27.47
CA ARG A 71 -22.91 -20.06 28.86
C ARG A 71 -21.41 -19.75 28.97
N GLU A 72 -20.57 -20.42 28.21
CA GLU A 72 -19.13 -20.11 28.15
C GLU A 72 -18.88 -18.66 27.70
N PHE A 73 -19.65 -18.17 26.74
CA PHE A 73 -19.47 -16.82 26.22
C PHE A 73 -19.95 -15.75 27.19
N LEU A 74 -21.03 -16.00 27.94
CA LEU A 74 -21.46 -15.13 29.04
C LEU A 74 -20.41 -15.08 30.16
N LYS A 75 -19.77 -16.20 30.49
CA LYS A 75 -18.65 -16.23 31.43
C LYS A 75 -17.47 -15.39 30.91
N LEU A 76 -17.13 -15.53 29.62
CA LEU A 76 -16.10 -14.71 28.99
C LEU A 76 -16.43 -13.20 29.07
N ILE A 77 -17.68 -12.80 28.89
CA ILE A 77 -18.11 -11.41 29.07
C ILE A 77 -17.98 -10.97 30.53
N HIS A 78 -18.40 -11.81 31.48
CA HIS A 78 -18.32 -11.52 32.90
C HIS A 78 -16.89 -11.34 33.39
N ASP A 79 -15.96 -12.18 32.91
CA ASP A 79 -14.53 -12.10 33.25
C ASP A 79 -13.86 -10.87 32.58
N ASN A 80 -14.56 -10.19 31.66
CA ASN A 80 -14.02 -9.11 30.81
C ASN A 80 -15.02 -7.95 30.63
N GLN A 81 -15.62 -7.46 31.72
CA GLN A 81 -16.71 -6.47 31.69
C GLN A 81 -16.38 -5.17 30.92
N GLU A 82 -15.11 -4.74 30.91
CA GLU A 82 -14.65 -3.54 30.19
C GLU A 82 -14.17 -3.81 28.75
N ALA A 83 -14.12 -5.07 28.32
CA ALA A 83 -13.57 -5.43 27.01
C ALA A 83 -14.51 -5.01 25.86
N THR A 84 -13.90 -4.48 24.81
CA THR A 84 -14.59 -4.18 23.56
C THR A 84 -14.97 -5.45 22.80
N ARG A 85 -15.96 -5.36 21.90
CA ARG A 85 -16.32 -6.46 20.99
C ARG A 85 -15.12 -7.06 20.23
N ALA A 86 -14.13 -6.23 19.88
CA ALA A 86 -12.91 -6.68 19.22
C ALA A 86 -12.01 -7.48 20.16
N GLU A 87 -11.85 -7.04 21.41
CA GLU A 87 -11.07 -7.75 22.43
C GLU A 87 -11.74 -9.06 22.87
N LEU A 88 -13.07 -9.07 23.03
CA LEU A 88 -13.85 -10.29 23.30
C LEU A 88 -13.74 -11.31 22.16
N LYS A 89 -13.76 -10.84 20.90
CA LYS A 89 -13.52 -11.68 19.73
C LYS A 89 -12.13 -12.32 19.75
N GLU A 90 -11.11 -11.59 20.17
CA GLU A 90 -9.75 -12.13 20.19
C GLU A 90 -9.54 -13.11 21.35
N LYS A 91 -10.03 -12.78 22.55
CA LYS A 91 -9.99 -13.67 23.73
C LYS A 91 -10.78 -14.96 23.54
N GLY A 92 -11.87 -14.92 22.77
CA GLY A 92 -12.78 -16.04 22.53
C GLY A 92 -12.87 -16.48 21.08
N LYS A 93 -11.80 -16.41 20.27
CA LYS A 93 -11.84 -16.54 18.80
C LYS A 93 -12.64 -17.74 18.26
N GLY A 94 -12.45 -18.93 18.84
CA GLY A 94 -13.19 -20.14 18.45
C GLY A 94 -14.66 -20.08 18.86
N LEU A 95 -14.91 -19.64 20.09
CA LEU A 95 -16.24 -19.52 20.68
C LEU A 95 -17.10 -18.48 19.95
N HIS A 96 -16.52 -17.30 19.71
CA HIS A 96 -17.07 -16.25 18.87
C HIS A 96 -17.50 -16.79 17.50
N THR A 97 -16.56 -17.45 16.80
CA THR A 97 -16.79 -17.90 15.42
C THR A 97 -17.93 -18.91 15.38
N TRP A 98 -17.95 -19.84 16.34
CA TRP A 98 -18.98 -20.85 16.42
C TRP A 98 -20.35 -20.25 16.75
N ILE A 99 -20.47 -19.40 17.78
CA ILE A 99 -21.75 -18.78 18.16
C ILE A 99 -22.25 -17.87 17.06
N PHE A 100 -21.40 -17.05 16.44
CA PHE A 100 -21.80 -16.15 15.37
C PHE A 100 -22.38 -16.91 14.15
N SER A 101 -21.90 -18.14 13.89
CA SER A 101 -22.42 -18.99 12.82
C SER A 101 -23.74 -19.69 13.15
N HIS A 102 -24.05 -19.92 14.43
CA HIS A 102 -25.23 -20.67 14.86
C HIS A 102 -26.35 -19.80 15.44
N ASP A 103 -26.00 -18.65 16.03
CA ASP A 103 -26.95 -17.70 16.64
C ASP A 103 -26.36 -16.28 16.68
N ARG A 104 -26.47 -15.61 15.53
CA ARG A 104 -25.92 -14.27 15.33
C ARG A 104 -26.70 -13.20 16.10
N GLU A 105 -28.02 -13.31 16.16
CA GLU A 105 -28.88 -12.32 16.81
C GLU A 105 -28.57 -12.26 18.30
N TRP A 106 -28.49 -13.42 18.95
CA TRP A 106 -28.10 -13.50 20.36
C TRP A 106 -26.72 -12.92 20.61
N TYR A 107 -25.74 -13.20 19.74
CA TYR A 107 -24.38 -12.65 19.88
C TYR A 107 -24.38 -11.11 19.80
N GLU A 108 -25.17 -10.52 18.90
CA GLU A 108 -25.26 -9.06 18.74
C GLU A 108 -26.01 -8.39 19.92
N GLU A 109 -26.92 -9.09 20.58
CA GLU A 109 -27.62 -8.63 21.78
C GLU A 109 -26.69 -8.57 23.00
N VAL A 110 -25.90 -9.62 23.24
CA VAL A 110 -25.07 -9.75 24.44
C VAL A 110 -23.73 -9.01 24.35
N THR A 111 -23.28 -8.61 23.15
CA THR A 111 -21.98 -7.94 22.99
C THR A 111 -22.09 -6.41 22.97
N PRO A 112 -21.18 -5.68 23.65
CA PRO A 112 -21.19 -4.22 23.65
C PRO A 112 -21.08 -3.64 22.22
N ARG A 113 -21.99 -2.73 21.88
CA ARG A 113 -21.93 -2.00 20.59
C ARG A 113 -20.64 -1.18 20.51
N ILE A 114 -20.00 -1.19 19.34
CA ILE A 114 -18.73 -0.52 19.07
C ILE A 114 -18.83 0.96 19.49
N LYS A 115 -18.08 1.37 20.52
CA LYS A 115 -17.91 2.79 20.86
C LYS A 115 -17.29 3.50 19.65
N LYS A 116 -17.97 4.51 19.08
CA LYS A 116 -17.41 5.31 17.97
C LYS A 116 -16.06 5.87 18.42
N ARG A 117 -14.99 5.61 17.67
CA ARG A 117 -13.66 6.16 17.98
C ARG A 117 -13.79 7.68 18.06
N LYS A 118 -13.32 8.29 19.15
CA LYS A 118 -13.17 9.75 19.23
C LYS A 118 -12.26 10.19 18.08
N ASN A 119 -12.68 11.20 17.32
CA ASN A 119 -11.83 11.81 16.29
C ASN A 119 -10.55 12.32 16.98
N ARG A 120 -9.41 11.67 16.72
CA ARG A 120 -8.13 12.03 17.34
C ARG A 120 -7.54 13.34 16.82
N ARG A 121 -8.07 13.90 15.74
CA ARG A 121 -7.53 15.11 15.13
C ARG A 121 -8.19 16.32 15.79
N GLU A 122 -7.37 17.10 16.50
CA GLU A 122 -7.76 18.42 16.96
C GLU A 122 -8.20 19.28 15.77
N VAL A 123 -9.22 20.11 15.99
CA VAL A 123 -9.69 21.07 14.99
C VAL A 123 -8.59 22.11 14.79
N ILE A 124 -7.99 22.13 13.61
CA ILE A 124 -6.95 23.11 13.28
C ILE A 124 -7.60 24.48 13.12
N ASN A 125 -7.19 25.44 13.96
CA ASN A 125 -7.48 26.86 13.73
C ASN A 125 -6.64 27.34 12.54
N TRP A 126 -7.30 27.54 11.41
CA TRP A 126 -6.64 27.87 10.15
C TRP A 126 -6.09 29.29 10.12
N ASP A 127 -6.74 30.25 10.77
CA ASP A 127 -6.31 31.66 10.77
C ASP A 127 -4.99 31.83 11.52
N ARG A 128 -4.91 31.24 12.72
CA ARG A 128 -3.65 31.22 13.49
C ARG A 128 -2.56 30.47 12.73
N ARG A 129 -2.91 29.34 12.10
CA ARG A 129 -1.94 28.56 11.32
C ARG A 129 -1.42 29.33 10.11
N ASP A 130 -2.28 30.12 9.46
CA ASP A 130 -1.91 30.97 8.34
C ASP A 130 -0.95 32.08 8.75
N GLU A 131 -1.18 32.72 9.91
CA GLU A 131 -0.24 33.72 10.45
C GLU A 131 1.13 33.12 10.81
N GLU A 132 1.16 31.93 11.42
CA GLU A 132 2.40 31.22 11.69
C GLU A 132 3.13 30.85 10.38
N CYS A 133 2.39 30.40 9.37
CA CYS A 133 2.98 30.07 8.07
C CYS A 133 3.52 31.29 7.34
N LEU A 134 2.81 32.43 7.40
CA LEU A 134 3.25 33.67 6.78
C LEU A 134 4.61 34.11 7.33
N LYS A 135 4.78 34.14 8.66
CA LYS A 135 6.05 34.50 9.29
C LYS A 135 7.20 33.59 8.86
N LEU A 136 6.96 32.28 8.81
CA LEU A 136 7.97 31.33 8.34
C LEU A 136 8.32 31.54 6.86
N THR A 137 7.34 31.97 6.06
CA THR A 137 7.49 32.24 4.65
C THR A 137 8.35 33.49 4.42
N GLU A 138 8.08 34.56 5.15
CA GLU A 138 8.86 35.81 5.11
C GLU A 138 10.33 35.55 5.44
N LEU A 139 10.59 34.84 6.56
CA LEU A 139 11.94 34.45 6.95
C LEU A 139 12.64 33.59 5.90
N ALA A 140 11.91 32.67 5.26
CA ALA A 140 12.47 31.83 4.21
C ALA A 140 12.80 32.62 2.94
N VAL A 141 11.99 33.61 2.57
CA VAL A 141 12.26 34.49 1.43
C VAL A 141 13.49 35.34 1.70
N GLU A 142 13.60 35.92 2.89
CA GLU A 142 14.77 36.69 3.32
C GLU A 142 16.05 35.84 3.29
N ALA A 143 15.98 34.62 3.81
CA ALA A 143 17.11 33.67 3.77
C ALA A 143 17.50 33.31 2.34
N LEU A 144 16.53 33.12 1.43
CA LEU A 144 16.79 32.82 0.02
C LEU A 144 17.41 34.00 -0.75
N LEU A 145 17.07 35.23 -0.38
CA LEU A 145 17.66 36.44 -0.95
C LEU A 145 19.08 36.70 -0.43
N SER A 146 19.36 36.30 0.81
CA SER A 146 20.64 36.50 1.49
C SER A 146 21.67 35.38 1.25
N VAL A 147 21.37 34.40 0.38
CA VAL A 147 22.28 33.29 0.07
C VAL A 147 23.58 33.82 -0.54
N GLU A 148 24.71 33.50 0.08
CA GLU A 148 26.02 33.73 -0.52
C GLU A 148 26.26 32.80 -1.72
N GLY A 149 26.72 33.38 -2.82
CA GLY A 149 26.93 32.66 -4.07
C GLY A 149 25.72 32.71 -4.98
N LYS A 150 25.52 31.64 -5.75
CA LYS A 150 24.60 31.64 -6.90
C LYS A 150 23.14 31.86 -6.46
N PRO A 151 22.44 32.89 -6.98
CA PRO A 151 21.06 33.20 -6.64
C PRO A 151 20.11 32.01 -6.85
N ILE A 152 19.22 31.81 -5.88
CA ILE A 152 18.10 30.88 -5.97
C ILE A 152 16.85 31.66 -6.34
N ARG A 153 16.15 31.22 -7.40
CA ARG A 153 14.91 31.86 -7.84
C ARG A 153 13.84 31.83 -6.75
N ILE A 154 13.15 32.94 -6.50
CA ILE A 154 12.04 32.97 -5.57
C ILE A 154 10.79 32.45 -6.28
N ILE A 155 10.42 31.19 -6.00
CA ILE A 155 9.20 30.54 -6.50
C ILE A 155 8.56 29.72 -5.38
N PRO A 156 7.25 29.40 -5.46
CA PRO A 156 6.56 28.66 -4.42
C PRO A 156 7.24 27.34 -4.05
N ALA A 157 7.83 26.65 -5.03
CA ALA A 157 8.56 25.40 -4.82
C ALA A 157 9.87 25.57 -4.02
N ASN A 158 10.60 26.66 -4.23
CA ASN A 158 11.86 26.95 -3.54
C ASN A 158 11.58 27.47 -2.13
N ILE A 159 10.60 28.36 -1.97
CA ILE A 159 10.12 28.85 -0.66
C ILE A 159 9.68 27.68 0.21
N ARG A 160 8.82 26.78 -0.31
CA ARG A 160 8.37 25.59 0.43
C ARG A 160 9.53 24.70 0.87
N ARG A 161 10.56 24.54 0.02
CA ARG A 161 11.77 23.76 0.36
C ARG A 161 12.56 24.45 1.47
N ALA A 162 12.72 25.78 1.41
CA ALA A 162 13.42 26.56 2.43
C ALA A 162 12.69 26.52 3.79
N VAL A 163 11.35 26.60 3.81
CA VAL A 163 10.54 26.48 5.04
C VAL A 163 10.57 25.05 5.63
N GLY A 164 10.95 24.02 4.86
CA GLY A 164 11.04 22.64 5.35
C GLY A 164 9.68 21.94 5.51
N VAL A 165 8.62 22.44 4.86
CA VAL A 165 7.25 21.96 5.02
C VAL A 165 6.77 21.06 3.87
N LYS A 166 5.86 20.14 4.20
CA LYS A 166 5.22 19.22 3.24
C LYS A 166 4.19 19.97 2.36
N ARG A 167 3.53 19.22 1.47
CA ARG A 167 2.58 19.73 0.48
C ARG A 167 1.38 20.51 1.06
N TRP A 168 1.05 20.32 2.34
CA TRP A 168 -0.04 21.03 3.02
C TRP A 168 0.18 22.55 3.11
N PHE A 169 1.41 23.04 2.95
CA PHE A 169 1.73 24.47 2.91
C PHE A 169 1.07 25.21 1.73
N LEU A 170 0.61 24.49 0.71
CA LEU A 170 -0.15 25.05 -0.42
C LEU A 170 -1.67 24.92 -0.22
N HIS A 171 -2.13 24.73 1.02
CA HIS A 171 -3.54 24.53 1.30
C HIS A 171 -4.35 25.83 1.07
N LYS A 172 -5.53 25.70 0.45
CA LYS A 172 -6.40 26.82 0.06
C LYS A 172 -6.87 27.74 1.21
N LYS A 173 -6.75 27.28 2.46
CA LYS A 173 -7.12 28.05 3.65
C LYS A 173 -5.99 28.95 4.19
N LEU A 174 -4.77 28.84 3.66
CA LEU A 174 -3.66 29.70 4.01
C LEU A 174 -3.68 30.93 3.09
N THR A 175 -4.70 31.77 3.22
CA THR A 175 -5.00 32.85 2.28
C THR A 175 -3.96 33.96 2.33
N LYS A 176 -3.52 34.36 3.53
CA LYS A 176 -2.48 35.38 3.75
C LYS A 176 -1.14 34.88 3.21
N THR A 177 -0.74 33.66 3.59
CA THR A 177 0.51 33.05 3.12
C THR A 177 0.52 32.92 1.60
N ARG A 178 -0.59 32.48 0.99
CA ARG A 178 -0.68 32.31 -0.45
C ARG A 178 -0.56 33.64 -1.19
N LYS A 179 -1.27 34.68 -0.71
CA LYS A 179 -1.18 36.03 -1.29
C LYS A 179 0.26 36.54 -1.28
N TYR A 180 0.94 36.42 -0.14
CA TYR A 180 2.35 36.81 -0.02
C TYR A 180 3.24 36.03 -0.97
N ILE A 181 3.08 34.70 -1.08
CA ILE A 181 3.85 33.88 -2.02
C ILE A 181 3.64 34.36 -3.46
N GLU A 182 2.40 34.68 -3.85
CA GLU A 182 2.09 35.18 -5.20
C GLU A 182 2.75 36.55 -5.45
N GLU A 183 2.78 37.43 -4.45
CA GLU A 183 3.42 38.75 -4.52
C GLU A 183 4.95 38.67 -4.65
N VAL A 184 5.61 37.78 -3.91
CA VAL A 184 7.08 37.67 -3.90
C VAL A 184 7.63 36.73 -4.98
N THR A 185 6.76 36.01 -5.71
CA THR A 185 7.20 35.07 -6.73
C THR A 185 7.85 35.81 -7.89
N GLU A 186 9.14 35.55 -8.12
CA GLU A 186 9.90 36.12 -9.23
C GLU A 186 9.48 35.49 -10.55
N ASP A 187 9.21 36.33 -11.55
CA ASP A 187 9.14 35.90 -12.93
C ASP A 187 10.53 35.44 -13.43
N ILE A 188 10.56 34.81 -14.61
CA ILE A 188 11.79 34.23 -15.12
C ILE A 188 12.83 35.27 -15.52
N ASN A 189 12.40 36.45 -16.01
CA ASN A 189 13.29 37.50 -16.47
C ASN A 189 13.88 38.28 -15.30
N SER A 190 13.08 38.64 -14.29
CA SER A 190 13.62 39.27 -13.06
C SER A 190 14.67 38.40 -12.39
N TYR A 191 14.42 37.08 -12.30
CA TYR A 191 15.42 36.13 -11.81
C TYR A 191 16.68 36.07 -12.68
N ARG A 192 16.53 36.08 -14.02
CA ARG A 192 17.68 36.09 -14.93
C ARG A 192 18.54 37.33 -14.73
N ILE A 193 17.93 38.50 -14.62
CA ILE A 193 18.62 39.78 -14.37
C ILE A 193 19.38 39.72 -13.04
N ARG A 194 18.72 39.31 -11.94
CA ARG A 194 19.38 39.15 -10.64
C ARG A 194 20.59 38.21 -10.71
N LYS A 195 20.46 37.12 -11.46
CA LYS A 195 21.53 36.14 -11.66
C LYS A 195 22.66 36.66 -12.53
N ILE A 196 22.38 37.50 -13.53
CA ILE A 196 23.38 38.20 -14.35
C ILE A 196 24.16 39.18 -13.48
N ASN A 197 23.47 40.02 -12.70
CA ASN A 197 24.10 40.99 -11.80
C ASN A 197 25.01 40.30 -10.79
N TRP A 198 24.53 39.21 -10.16
CA TRP A 198 25.37 38.38 -9.30
C TRP A 198 26.64 37.88 -10.00
N ALA A 199 26.51 37.39 -11.24
CA ALA A 199 27.65 36.86 -11.98
C ALA A 199 28.67 37.96 -12.31
N ILE A 200 28.20 39.17 -12.63
CA ILE A 200 29.06 40.34 -12.84
C ILE A 200 29.81 40.69 -11.54
N ASP A 201 29.09 40.83 -10.43
CA ASP A 201 29.69 41.22 -9.14
C ASP A 201 30.69 40.18 -8.63
N ASP A 202 30.36 38.89 -8.74
CA ASP A 202 31.25 37.80 -8.32
C ASP A 202 32.50 37.71 -9.22
N LEU A 203 32.38 37.94 -10.52
CA LEU A 203 33.53 37.99 -11.43
C LEU A 203 34.40 39.23 -11.16
N LYS A 204 33.80 40.40 -10.97
CA LYS A 204 34.53 41.63 -10.61
C LYS A 204 35.34 41.45 -9.32
N LYS A 205 34.76 40.81 -8.30
CA LYS A 205 35.46 40.48 -7.05
C LYS A 205 36.64 39.52 -7.24
N ARG A 206 36.58 38.60 -8.20
CA ARG A 206 37.62 37.57 -8.41
C ARG A 206 38.76 38.02 -9.34
N GLN A 207 38.45 38.78 -10.39
CA GLN A 207 39.38 39.06 -11.49
C GLN A 207 39.32 40.51 -12.02
N GLY A 208 38.57 41.40 -11.36
CA GLY A 208 38.48 42.82 -11.71
C GLY A 208 37.45 43.13 -12.80
N GLU A 209 37.69 42.66 -14.03
CA GLU A 209 36.78 42.90 -15.17
C GLU A 209 36.03 41.62 -15.59
N ALA A 210 34.82 41.83 -16.10
CA ALA A 210 33.93 40.75 -16.53
C ALA A 210 33.49 41.00 -17.98
N THR A 211 33.93 40.14 -18.90
CA THR A 211 33.45 40.17 -20.28
C THR A 211 32.05 39.57 -20.38
N VAL A 212 31.28 39.98 -21.40
CA VAL A 212 29.93 39.44 -21.68
C VAL A 212 29.93 37.90 -21.72
N TYR A 213 30.92 37.29 -22.38
CA TYR A 213 31.02 35.84 -22.50
C TYR A 213 31.28 35.15 -21.15
N GLN A 214 32.17 35.70 -20.33
CA GLN A 214 32.45 35.17 -18.98
C GLN A 214 31.21 35.26 -18.08
N VAL A 215 30.51 36.39 -18.08
CA VAL A 215 29.27 36.58 -17.31
C VAL A 215 28.22 35.55 -17.75
N GLN A 216 28.05 35.36 -19.05
CA GLN A 216 27.07 34.44 -19.61
C GLN A 216 27.34 32.99 -19.23
N LEU A 217 28.61 32.56 -19.25
CA LEU A 217 29.01 31.23 -18.78
C LEU A 217 28.85 31.09 -17.27
N HIS A 218 29.29 32.07 -16.48
CA HIS A 218 29.27 32.03 -15.03
C HIS A 218 27.84 32.05 -14.46
N ALA A 219 26.96 32.84 -15.07
CA ALA A 219 25.53 32.82 -14.79
C ALA A 219 24.84 31.53 -15.28
N GLY A 220 25.52 30.70 -16.09
CA GLY A 220 25.03 29.39 -16.55
C GLY A 220 23.94 29.49 -17.63
N PHE A 221 24.06 30.44 -18.55
CA PHE A 221 23.17 30.57 -19.72
C PHE A 221 23.72 29.95 -21.00
N GLY A 222 24.97 29.46 -20.97
CA GLY A 222 25.68 28.92 -22.14
C GLY A 222 26.08 30.02 -23.13
N GLY A 223 27.24 29.88 -23.77
CA GLY A 223 27.84 30.96 -24.58
C GLY A 223 27.10 31.35 -25.87
N SER A 224 26.09 30.59 -26.30
CA SER A 224 25.39 30.77 -27.58
C SER A 224 24.06 31.51 -27.48
N ASN A 225 23.55 31.80 -26.27
CA ASN A 225 22.26 32.45 -26.10
C ASN A 225 22.32 33.94 -26.48
N LYS A 226 21.79 34.29 -27.67
CA LYS A 226 21.85 35.65 -28.22
C LYS A 226 21.00 36.67 -27.45
N GLU A 227 19.86 36.26 -26.89
CA GLU A 227 18.98 37.16 -26.13
C GLU A 227 19.64 37.58 -24.81
N ILE A 228 20.16 36.60 -24.07
CA ILE A 228 20.87 36.86 -22.82
C ILE A 228 22.15 37.67 -23.07
N LYS A 229 22.85 37.40 -24.18
CA LYS A 229 24.02 38.19 -24.56
C LYS A 229 23.70 39.67 -24.67
N LYS A 230 22.61 40.04 -25.36
CA LYS A 230 22.15 41.44 -25.48
C LYS A 230 21.83 42.06 -24.12
N VAL A 231 21.14 41.33 -23.26
CA VAL A 231 20.82 41.81 -21.90
C VAL A 231 22.08 42.07 -21.09
N ILE A 232 23.09 41.20 -21.17
CA ILE A 232 24.37 41.40 -20.49
C ILE A 232 25.12 42.61 -21.09
N GLU A 233 25.11 42.77 -22.41
CA GLU A 233 25.71 43.93 -23.09
C GLU A 233 25.05 45.25 -22.67
N GLU A 234 23.74 45.26 -22.45
CA GLU A 234 23.02 46.43 -21.94
C GLU A 234 23.36 46.75 -20.48
N ILE A 235 23.58 45.73 -19.64
CA ILE A 235 23.92 45.89 -18.22
C ILE A 235 25.38 46.32 -18.00
N LEU A 236 26.30 45.91 -18.90
CA LEU A 236 27.73 46.23 -18.80
C LEU A 236 28.12 47.59 -19.42
N LYS A 237 27.23 48.20 -20.21
CA LYS A 237 27.39 49.56 -20.72
C LYS A 237 27.27 50.59 -19.60
#